data_AF-A0A2M7XDY9-F1
#
_entry.id   AF-A0A2M7XDY9-F1
#
_cell.length_a   1.000
_cell.length_b   1.000
_cell.length_c   1.000
_cell.angle_alpha   90.00
_cell.angle_beta   90.00
_cell.angle_gamma   90.00
#
_symmetry.space_group_name_H-M   'P 1'
#
loop_
_entity.id
_entity.type
_entity.pdbx_description
1 polymer ?
#
loop_
_entity_poly.entity_id
_entity_poly.type
_entity_poly.pdbx_seq_one_letter_code
_entity_poly.pdbx_strand_id
1 'polypeptide(L)'
;MPETKLTKAPIRSDFPMIVNVIHIAEFIQFAYWYATPKAYREQKTQKDFAAAVGVCEDTLTDWKRHPQFWPLVRKMIGEQMKENIPDVIESLRDNAMNKGGASEVGLYLKIAGLNNPND
;
A
#
# COMPACT_ATOMS: atom_id res chain seq x y z
N MET A 1 13.06 -37.26 -27.11
CA MET A 1 12.43 -36.44 -26.06
C MET A 1 12.20 -35.05 -26.64
N PRO A 2 10.99 -34.47 -26.64
CA PRO A 2 10.82 -33.12 -27.15
C PRO A 2 11.28 -32.11 -26.10
N GLU A 3 12.22 -31.24 -26.48
CA GLU A 3 12.71 -30.15 -25.66
C GLU A 3 11.63 -29.06 -25.55
N THR A 4 11.14 -28.83 -24.33
CA THR A 4 10.18 -27.76 -24.04
C THR A 4 10.88 -26.41 -24.18
N LYS A 5 10.58 -25.68 -25.27
CA LYS A 5 11.02 -24.29 -25.44
C LYS A 5 10.34 -23.41 -24.40
N LEU A 6 11.09 -22.98 -23.38
CA LEU A 6 10.66 -21.93 -22.46
C LEU A 6 10.52 -20.62 -23.25
N THR A 7 9.29 -20.25 -23.60
CA THR A 7 8.95 -18.90 -24.04
C THR A 7 9.05 -17.97 -22.83
N LYS A 8 10.17 -17.24 -22.71
CA LYS A 8 10.30 -16.15 -21.73
C LYS A 8 9.33 -15.04 -22.14
N ALA A 9 8.17 -14.99 -21.50
CA ALA A 9 7.34 -13.80 -21.53
C ALA A 9 8.17 -12.61 -21.00
N PRO A 10 8.07 -11.40 -21.59
CA PRO A 10 8.78 -10.25 -21.07
C PRO A 10 8.28 -9.95 -19.65
N ILE A 11 9.20 -9.95 -18.68
CA ILE A 11 8.89 -9.55 -17.31
C ILE A 11 8.68 -8.04 -17.34
N ARG A 12 7.42 -7.61 -17.28
CA ARG A 12 7.07 -6.21 -17.05
C ARG A 12 7.12 -5.96 -15.54
N SER A 13 8.14 -5.22 -15.10
CA SER A 13 8.19 -4.73 -13.72
C SER A 13 7.44 -3.41 -13.63
N ASP A 14 6.41 -3.36 -12.80
CA ASP A 14 5.72 -2.10 -12.45
C ASP A 14 6.45 -1.33 -11.34
N PHE A 15 7.60 -1.83 -10.86
CA PHE A 15 8.43 -1.11 -9.90
C PHE A 15 9.33 -0.12 -10.62
N PRO A 16 9.36 1.17 -10.18
CA PRO A 16 10.34 2.12 -10.71
C PRO A 16 11.75 1.58 -10.44
N MET A 17 12.68 1.79 -11.38
CA MET A 17 14.08 1.41 -11.15
C MET A 17 14.60 2.09 -9.89
N ILE A 18 14.94 1.29 -8.88
CA ILE A 18 15.55 1.77 -7.65
C ILE A 18 17.05 1.89 -7.89
N VAL A 19 17.51 3.11 -8.16
CA VAL A 19 18.92 3.41 -8.40
C VAL A 19 19.62 3.67 -7.06
N ASN A 20 20.88 3.24 -6.96
CA ASN A 20 21.76 3.51 -5.81
C ASN A 20 21.31 2.92 -4.46
N VAL A 21 20.54 1.84 -4.48
CA VAL A 21 20.23 1.05 -3.28
C VAL A 21 20.88 -0.33 -3.43
N ILE A 22 21.80 -0.67 -2.51
CA ILE A 22 22.52 -1.95 -2.54
C ILE A 22 21.60 -3.11 -2.10
N HIS A 23 20.74 -2.85 -1.10
CA HIS A 23 19.80 -3.80 -0.49
C HIS A 23 18.38 -3.56 -0.99
N ILE A 24 18.14 -3.78 -2.29
CA ILE A 24 16.87 -3.44 -2.94
C ILE A 24 15.70 -4.25 -2.34
N ALA A 25 15.91 -5.53 -2.05
CA ALA A 25 14.87 -6.39 -1.50
C ALA A 25 14.40 -5.89 -0.12
N GLU A 26 15.35 -5.59 0.76
CA GLU A 26 15.10 -5.08 2.10
C GLU A 26 14.50 -3.67 2.06
N PHE A 27 14.89 -2.83 1.09
CA PHE A 27 14.29 -1.52 0.87
C PHE A 27 12.80 -1.64 0.51
N ILE A 28 12.46 -2.58 -0.37
CA ILE A 28 11.06 -2.87 -0.74
C ILE A 28 10.30 -3.43 0.46
N GLN A 29 10.87 -4.38 1.19
CA GLN A 29 10.26 -4.92 2.42
C GLN A 29 10.03 -3.83 3.46
N PHE A 30 10.95 -2.88 3.60
CA PHE A 30 10.81 -1.77 4.53
C PHE A 30 9.69 -0.82 4.13
N ALA A 31 9.55 -0.53 2.83
CA ALA A 31 8.42 0.24 2.32
C ALA A 31 7.09 -0.47 2.59
N TYR A 32 7.05 -1.80 2.41
CA TYR A 32 5.87 -2.61 2.71
C TYR A 32 5.52 -2.59 4.21
N TRP A 33 6.52 -2.77 5.07
CA TRP A 33 6.37 -2.66 6.53
C TRP A 33 5.85 -1.28 6.95
N TYR A 34 6.29 -0.21 6.27
CA TYR A 34 5.77 1.15 6.50
C TYR A 34 4.33 1.34 6.03
N ALA A 35 3.94 0.69 4.92
CA ALA A 35 2.58 0.70 4.40
C ALA A 35 1.60 -0.05 5.34
N THR A 36 2.07 -1.09 6.04
CA THR A 36 1.26 -1.84 6.99
C THR A 36 0.88 -0.99 8.21
N PRO A 37 -0.40 -0.95 8.64
CA PRO A 37 -0.81 -0.24 9.84
C PRO A 37 -0.09 -0.76 11.09
N LYS A 38 0.31 0.14 12.01
CA LYS A 38 1.12 -0.21 13.20
C LYS A 38 0.55 -1.37 14.02
N ALA A 39 -0.77 -1.46 14.13
CA ALA A 39 -1.45 -2.53 14.85
C ALA A 39 -1.14 -3.92 14.26
N TYR A 40 -1.03 -4.02 12.94
CA TYR A 40 -0.85 -5.27 12.20
C TYR A 40 0.60 -5.59 11.84
N ARG A 41 1.56 -4.72 12.17
CA ARG A 41 2.98 -5.01 11.95
C ARG A 41 3.42 -6.15 12.87
N GLU A 42 4.13 -7.13 12.33
CA GLU A 42 4.77 -8.17 13.12
C GLU A 42 5.92 -7.58 13.95
N GLN A 43 6.87 -6.91 13.30
CA GLN A 43 7.93 -6.16 13.97
C GLN A 43 7.39 -4.78 14.38
N LYS A 44 7.33 -4.51 15.68
CA LYS A 44 6.66 -3.30 16.21
C LYS A 44 7.51 -2.05 16.11
N THR A 45 8.84 -2.20 16.04
CA THR A 45 9.77 -1.08 15.96
C THR A 45 10.66 -1.17 14.71
N GLN A 46 11.24 -0.03 14.32
CA GLN A 46 12.20 0.02 13.22
C GLN A 46 13.44 -0.82 13.55
N LYS A 47 13.90 -0.78 14.80
CA LYS A 47 15.00 -1.60 15.30
C LYS A 47 14.75 -3.10 15.14
N ASP A 48 13.56 -3.57 15.52
CA ASP A 48 13.20 -4.99 15.39
C ASP A 48 13.11 -5.41 13.92
N PHE A 49 12.57 -4.53 13.07
CA PHE A 49 12.53 -4.77 11.63
C PHE A 49 13.94 -4.84 11.03
N ALA A 50 14.84 -3.92 11.40
CA ALA A 50 16.23 -3.90 10.95
C ALA A 50 16.95 -5.21 11.29
N ALA A 51 16.77 -5.69 12.52
CA ALA A 51 17.31 -6.96 12.97
C ALA A 51 16.74 -8.14 12.18
N ALA A 52 15.45 -8.13 11.87
CA ALA A 52 14.79 -9.20 11.12
C ALA A 52 15.27 -9.32 9.66
N VAL A 53 15.58 -8.19 9.01
CA VAL A 53 16.02 -8.17 7.60
C VAL A 53 17.56 -8.07 7.45
N GLY A 54 18.30 -8.08 8.55
CA GLY A 54 19.77 -8.12 8.55
C GLY A 54 20.45 -6.81 8.15
N VAL A 55 19.86 -5.65 8.46
CA VAL A 55 20.46 -4.33 8.18
C VAL A 55 20.59 -3.49 9.45
N CYS A 56 21.44 -2.46 9.42
CA CYS A 56 21.53 -1.50 10.52
C CYS A 56 20.29 -0.60 10.57
N GLU A 57 19.87 -0.19 11.77
CA GLU A 57 18.75 0.74 11.94
C GLU A 57 18.99 2.10 11.26
N ASP A 58 20.25 2.56 11.23
CA ASP A 58 20.65 3.79 10.53
C ASP A 58 20.45 3.70 9.02
N THR A 59 20.70 2.53 8.43
CA THR A 59 20.45 2.26 7.00
C THR A 59 18.97 2.48 6.66
N LEU A 60 18.06 2.01 7.52
CA LEU A 60 16.63 2.26 7.36
C LEU A 60 16.28 3.75 7.51
N THR A 61 16.98 4.45 8.42
CA THR A 61 16.82 5.90 8.58
C THR A 61 17.21 6.66 7.32
N ASP A 62 18.29 6.26 6.67
CA ASP A 62 18.72 6.85 5.39
C ASP A 62 17.78 6.49 4.24
N TRP A 63 17.24 5.28 4.20
CA TRP A 63 16.23 4.91 3.19
C TRP A 63 14.99 5.79 3.23
N LYS A 64 14.55 6.26 4.40
CA LYS A 64 13.43 7.22 4.50
C LYS A 64 13.71 8.56 3.80
N ARG A 65 14.98 8.90 3.58
CA ARG A 65 15.41 10.11 2.86
C ARG A 65 15.55 9.85 1.36
N HIS A 66 15.55 8.58 0.93
CA HIS A 66 15.66 8.22 -0.47
C HIS A 66 14.42 8.74 -1.25
N PRO A 67 14.60 9.43 -2.39
CA PRO A 67 13.49 10.05 -3.13
C PRO A 67 12.37 9.08 -3.52
N GLN A 68 12.68 7.80 -3.68
CA GLN A 68 11.73 6.77 -4.10
C GLN A 68 11.04 6.04 -2.95
N PHE A 69 11.48 6.23 -1.70
CA PHE A 69 10.93 5.48 -0.56
C PHE A 69 9.45 5.81 -0.32
N TRP A 70 9.13 7.08 -0.11
CA TRP A 70 7.74 7.49 0.13
C TRP A 70 6.79 7.28 -1.05
N PRO A 71 7.21 7.51 -2.32
CA PRO A 71 6.42 7.10 -3.47
C PRO A 71 6.10 5.60 -3.47
N LEU A 72 7.07 4.74 -3.14
CA LEU A 72 6.87 3.30 -3.05
C LEU A 72 5.88 2.93 -1.94
N VAL A 73 6.03 3.50 -0.74
CA VAL A 73 5.10 3.32 0.39
C VAL A 73 3.67 3.71 -0.01
N ARG A 74 3.48 4.88 -0.63
CA ARG A 74 2.16 5.35 -1.07
C ARG A 74 1.54 4.43 -2.11
N LYS A 75 2.34 3.92 -3.05
CA LYS A 75 1.88 2.94 -4.04
C LYS A 75 1.36 1.69 -3.34
N MET A 76 2.13 1.14 -2.39
CA MET A 76 1.73 -0.06 -1.64
C MET A 76 0.44 0.15 -0.82
N ILE A 77 0.32 1.30 -0.14
CA ILE A 77 -0.94 1.67 0.54
C ILE A 77 -2.09 1.73 -0.47
N GLY A 78 -1.87 2.36 -1.62
CA GLY A 78 -2.89 2.47 -2.68
C GLY A 78 -3.36 1.11 -3.19
N GLU A 79 -2.44 0.18 -3.46
CA GLU A 79 -2.80 -1.18 -3.88
C GLU A 79 -3.57 -1.93 -2.78
N GLN A 80 -3.12 -1.86 -1.53
CA GLN A 80 -3.86 -2.46 -0.40
C GLN A 80 -5.25 -1.85 -0.26
N MET A 81 -5.39 -0.53 -0.44
CA MET A 81 -6.69 0.14 -0.32
C MET A 81 -7.65 -0.27 -1.44
N LYS A 82 -7.17 -0.46 -2.68
CA LYS A 82 -8.02 -0.88 -3.81
C LYS A 82 -8.75 -2.19 -3.54
N GLU A 83 -8.10 -3.14 -2.88
CA GLU A 83 -8.70 -4.42 -2.50
C GLU A 83 -9.83 -4.24 -1.47
N ASN A 84 -9.72 -3.24 -0.61
CA ASN A 84 -10.70 -2.94 0.44
C ASN A 84 -11.80 -1.96 0.00
N ILE A 85 -11.70 -1.34 -1.19
CA ILE A 85 -12.70 -0.37 -1.68
C ILE A 85 -14.12 -0.95 -1.67
N PRO A 86 -14.38 -2.18 -2.17
CA PRO A 86 -15.72 -2.75 -2.14
C PRO A 86 -16.32 -2.83 -0.72
N ASP A 87 -15.55 -3.33 0.25
CA ASP A 87 -15.98 -3.50 1.64
C ASP A 87 -16.23 -2.14 2.33
N VAL A 88 -15.41 -1.14 2.01
CA VAL A 88 -15.58 0.23 2.49
C VAL A 88 -16.86 0.85 1.92
N ILE A 89 -17.15 0.64 0.63
CA ILE A 89 -18.39 1.12 -0.01
C ILE A 89 -19.61 0.43 0.61
N GLU A 90 -19.56 -0.87 0.86
CA GLU A 90 -20.64 -1.61 1.52
C GLU A 90 -20.89 -1.09 2.94
N SER A 91 -19.83 -0.94 3.74
CA SER A 91 -19.94 -0.38 5.09
C SER A 91 -20.49 1.04 5.09
N LEU A 92 -20.11 1.86 4.10
CA LEU A 92 -20.63 3.23 3.94
C LEU A 92 -22.13 3.20 3.62
N ARG A 93 -22.56 2.34 2.69
CA ARG A 93 -23.99 2.15 2.36
C ARG A 93 -24.78 1.76 3.61
N ASP A 94 -24.31 0.78 4.38
CA ASP A 94 -25.01 0.31 5.56
C ASP A 94 -25.12 1.40 6.63
N ASN A 95 -24.07 2.19 6.84
CA ASN A 95 -24.13 3.32 7.76
C ASN A 95 -25.09 4.41 7.26
N ALA A 96 -25.08 4.73 5.97
CA ALA A 96 -25.99 5.72 5.38
C ALA A 96 -27.47 5.29 5.51
N MET A 97 -27.77 4.02 5.26
CA MET A 97 -29.12 3.47 5.32
C MET A 97 -29.65 3.31 6.75
N ASN A 98 -28.80 2.87 7.69
CA ASN A 98 -29.25 2.45 9.02
C ASN A 98 -29.02 3.49 10.11
N LYS A 99 -28.00 4.36 9.98
CA LYS A 99 -27.66 5.38 10.98
C LYS A 99 -28.05 6.79 10.55
N GLY A 100 -28.28 7.02 9.25
CA GLY A 100 -28.85 8.26 8.72
C GLY A 100 -27.98 9.51 8.90
N GLY A 101 -26.66 9.35 9.10
CA GLY A 101 -25.74 10.48 9.22
C GLY A 101 -25.66 11.25 7.89
N ALA A 102 -25.93 12.55 7.93
CA ALA A 102 -25.95 13.40 6.74
C ALA A 102 -24.61 13.39 5.97
N SER A 103 -23.50 13.18 6.69
CA SER A 103 -22.15 13.02 6.12
C SER A 103 -22.00 11.74 5.30
N GLU A 104 -22.48 10.61 5.81
CA GLU A 104 -22.37 9.30 5.19
C GLU A 104 -23.30 9.19 3.98
N VAL A 105 -24.53 9.71 4.12
CA VAL A 105 -25.48 9.83 3.01
C VAL A 105 -24.90 10.73 1.91
N GLY A 106 -24.36 11.90 2.27
CA GLY A 106 -23.74 12.81 1.30
C GLY A 106 -22.54 12.18 0.58
N LEU A 107 -21.68 11.45 1.30
CA LEU A 107 -20.54 10.75 0.70
C LEU A 107 -21.00 9.61 -0.23
N TYR A 108 -22.03 8.86 0.15
CA TYR A 108 -22.58 7.78 -0.68
C TYR A 108 -23.23 8.32 -1.96
N LEU A 109 -24.01 9.40 -1.86
CA LEU A 109 -24.58 10.11 -3.03
C LEU A 109 -23.48 10.61 -3.97
N LYS A 110 -22.41 11.20 -3.41
CA LYS A 110 -21.26 11.67 -4.19
C LYS A 110 -20.57 10.54 -4.97
N ILE A 111 -20.42 9.37 -4.36
CA ILE A 111 -19.87 8.17 -5.05
C ILE A 111 -20.79 7.75 -6.21
N ALA A 112 -22.10 7.84 -6.04
CA ALA A 112 -23.08 7.57 -7.09
C ALA A 112 -23.16 8.66 -8.18
N GLY A 113 -22.36 9.73 -8.08
CA GLY A 113 -22.39 10.86 -9.01
C GLY A 113 -23.56 11.82 -8.80
N LEU A 114 -24.20 11.77 -7.62
CA LEU A 114 -25.32 12.61 -7.23
C LEU A 114 -24.84 13.69 -6.27
N ASN A 115 -25.36 14.91 -6.41
CA ASN A 115 -25.10 15.99 -5.46
C ASN A 115 -26.04 15.89 -4.26
N ASN A 116 -25.57 16.31 -3.10
CA ASN A 116 -26.41 16.45 -1.92
C ASN A 116 -27.43 17.56 -2.21
N PRO A 117 -28.75 17.36 -2.01
CA PRO A 117 -29.76 18.38 -2.33
C PRO A 117 -29.66 19.67 -1.51
N ASN A 118 -28.72 19.75 -0.55
CA ASN A 118 -28.47 20.90 0.31
C ASN A 118 -27.13 21.63 0.01
N ASP A 119 -26.39 21.24 -1.03
CA ASP A 119 -25.20 21.96 -1.53
C ASP A 119 -25.55 22.89 -2.70
#